data_AF-A0A9P4UM86-F1
#
_entry.id   AF-A0A9P4UM86-F1
#
_cell.length_a   1.000
_cell.length_b   1.000
_cell.length_c   1.000
_cell.angle_alpha   90.00
_cell.angle_beta   90.00
_cell.angle_gamma   90.00
#
_symmetry.space_group_name_H-M   'P 1'
#
loop_
_entity.id
_entity.type
_entity.pdbx_description
1 polymer ?
#
loop_
_entity_poly.entity_id
_entity_poly.type
_entity_poly.pdbx_seq_one_letter_code
_entity_poly.pdbx_strand_id
1 'polypeptide(L)'
;MEAFGKNFKAFGTQLTSSVTPFANRTQQMFKEQFGNPGDKTELPHDYVELEVRVEALKQTHQKLLAATSQYANEAYDYPPNIRESFNDLGRTISDKVNLLSQAGSAADAQAALQAPPSAKPQPKTFSHAIARASLSGSQTISMATPQGSTEPDPLSQALEKYAIAQEKVGEARLEQDEQIQGKFLAGWMTTLNQGIKAADKARSAVNNARLLLDAAKGRASAGGRHEESYTDAQRQAIEKAEDEFVEKVDEATSVMRNVLDTPEPLRNLTELVKAQAEYHQRSVEILEEVSNSISEIQMDQETSYRSSRENA
;
A
#
# COMPACT_ATOMS: atom_id res chain seq x y z
N MET A 1 -29.50 -13.12 -5.62
CA MET A 1 -29.18 -11.69 -5.64
C MET A 1 -30.13 -10.95 -4.70
N GLU A 2 -29.80 -10.85 -3.41
CA GLU A 2 -30.42 -9.91 -2.45
C GLU A 2 -29.81 -10.13 -1.05
N ALA A 3 -28.51 -9.87 -0.87
CA ALA A 3 -27.90 -9.94 0.47
C ALA A 3 -26.63 -9.07 0.65
N PHE A 4 -26.30 -8.18 -0.30
CA PHE A 4 -25.09 -7.36 -0.19
C PHE A 4 -25.38 -5.84 -0.16
N GLY A 5 -26.65 -5.43 -0.30
CA GLY A 5 -27.05 -4.02 -0.32
C GLY A 5 -27.51 -3.42 1.02
N LYS A 6 -27.60 -4.20 2.10
CA LYS A 6 -28.17 -3.73 3.38
C LYS A 6 -27.14 -3.33 4.44
N ASN A 7 -25.86 -3.67 4.29
CA ASN A 7 -24.83 -3.35 5.29
C ASN A 7 -24.05 -2.04 5.00
N PHE A 8 -24.21 -1.44 3.82
CA PHE A 8 -23.49 -0.19 3.49
C PHE A 8 -24.32 1.08 3.78
N LYS A 9 -25.65 0.96 3.89
CA LYS A 9 -26.56 2.09 4.17
C LYS A 9 -26.72 2.40 5.67
N ALA A 10 -26.31 1.49 6.55
CA ALA A 10 -26.29 1.69 8.00
C ALA A 10 -25.04 2.43 8.51
N PHE A 11 -23.95 2.47 7.72
CA PHE A 11 -22.71 3.15 8.10
C PHE A 11 -22.73 4.67 7.82
N GLY A 12 -23.51 5.11 6.83
CA GLY A 12 -23.54 6.52 6.37
C GLY A 12 -24.51 7.45 7.10
N THR A 13 -25.40 6.94 7.97
CA THR A 13 -26.49 7.75 8.57
C THR A 13 -26.39 7.88 10.11
N GLN A 14 -25.30 7.39 10.71
CA GLN A 14 -25.00 7.52 12.15
C GLN A 14 -23.76 8.37 12.47
N LEU A 15 -23.13 8.98 11.46
CA LEU A 15 -21.88 9.74 11.60
C LEU A 15 -22.04 11.26 11.69
N THR A 16 -23.28 11.79 11.66
CA THR A 16 -23.52 13.25 11.60
C THR A 16 -24.29 13.86 12.78
N SER A 17 -24.49 13.15 13.89
CA SER A 17 -25.21 13.73 15.06
C SER A 17 -24.71 13.31 16.45
N SER A 18 -23.52 12.70 16.58
CA SER A 18 -23.03 12.25 17.90
C SER A 18 -21.52 12.39 18.12
N VAL A 19 -20.90 13.44 17.58
CA VAL A 19 -19.50 13.81 17.87
C VAL A 19 -19.36 14.68 19.13
N THR A 20 -20.48 15.02 19.81
CA THR A 20 -20.48 15.83 21.04
C THR A 20 -21.09 15.09 22.24
N PRO A 21 -20.58 13.91 22.62
CA PRO A 21 -20.40 13.66 24.05
C PRO A 21 -19.15 12.86 24.44
N PHE A 22 -18.25 12.51 23.51
CA PHE A 22 -17.05 11.73 23.86
C PHE A 22 -15.97 12.58 24.54
N ALA A 23 -15.82 13.85 24.15
CA ALA A 23 -14.94 14.80 24.83
C ALA A 23 -15.37 15.07 26.29
N ASN A 24 -16.68 15.21 26.53
CA ASN A 24 -17.21 15.52 27.86
C ASN A 24 -17.22 14.30 28.79
N ARG A 25 -17.51 13.08 28.29
CA ARG A 25 -17.45 11.85 29.12
C ARG A 25 -16.02 11.44 29.47
N THR A 26 -15.07 11.66 28.55
CA THR A 26 -13.66 11.40 28.84
C THR A 26 -13.15 12.38 29.89
N GLN A 27 -13.48 13.68 29.80
CA GLN A 27 -13.16 14.64 30.86
C GLN A 27 -13.81 14.28 32.21
N GLN A 28 -15.05 13.78 32.23
CA GLN A 28 -15.72 13.36 33.47
C GLN A 28 -15.09 12.11 34.11
N MET A 29 -14.72 11.09 33.32
CA MET A 29 -14.01 9.92 33.84
C MET A 29 -12.59 10.23 34.32
N PHE A 30 -11.89 11.17 33.66
CA PHE A 30 -10.60 11.67 34.13
C PHE A 30 -10.72 12.54 35.40
N LYS A 31 -11.84 13.25 35.56
CA LYS A 31 -12.14 14.11 36.73
C LYS A 31 -12.52 13.31 37.98
N GLU A 32 -12.95 12.06 37.84
CA GLU A 32 -13.31 11.18 38.96
C GLU A 32 -12.17 10.23 39.38
N GLN A 33 -11.21 9.93 38.50
CA GLN A 33 -10.03 9.12 38.85
C GLN A 33 -8.78 9.93 39.22
N PHE A 34 -8.71 11.20 38.83
CA PHE A 34 -7.61 12.11 39.18
C PHE A 34 -8.20 13.37 39.82
N GLY A 35 -7.64 13.76 40.96
CA GLY A 35 -8.14 14.83 41.81
C GLY A 35 -8.27 16.21 41.14
N ASN A 36 -8.70 17.17 41.96
CA ASN A 36 -9.12 18.53 41.63
C ASN A 36 -8.47 19.12 40.35
N PRO A 37 -9.23 19.42 39.28
CA PRO A 37 -8.68 19.86 37.98
C PRO A 37 -8.02 21.25 37.96
N GLY A 38 -7.97 21.96 39.09
CA GLY A 38 -7.33 23.28 39.20
C GLY A 38 -5.81 23.26 39.37
N ASP A 39 -5.20 22.09 39.66
CA ASP A 39 -3.77 21.97 39.96
C ASP A 39 -2.94 21.35 38.82
N LYS A 40 -3.56 21.05 37.67
CA LYS A 40 -2.85 20.43 36.54
C LYS A 40 -2.17 21.51 35.70
N THR A 41 -0.85 21.41 35.54
CA THR A 41 -0.11 22.30 34.66
C THR A 41 -0.67 22.24 33.23
N GLU A 42 -1.06 23.39 32.69
CA GLU A 42 -1.57 23.50 31.32
C GLU A 42 -0.44 23.44 30.30
N LEU A 43 -0.72 22.83 29.15
CA LEU A 43 0.20 22.80 28.02
C LEU A 43 -0.06 24.01 27.11
N PRO A 44 0.96 24.62 26.51
CA PRO A 44 0.75 25.69 25.54
C PRO A 44 -0.15 25.25 24.38
N HIS A 45 -1.00 26.15 23.89
CA HIS A 45 -1.94 25.85 22.80
C HIS A 45 -1.24 25.32 21.54
N ASP A 46 -0.15 25.98 21.12
CA ASP A 46 0.62 25.59 19.94
C ASP A 46 1.22 24.18 20.06
N TYR A 47 1.61 23.78 21.27
CA TYR A 47 2.09 22.43 21.54
C TYR A 47 0.96 21.41 21.34
N VAL A 48 -0.23 21.67 21.90
CA VAL A 48 -1.39 20.78 21.78
C VAL A 48 -1.83 20.63 20.33
N GLU A 49 -1.81 21.72 19.55
CA GLU A 49 -2.10 21.68 18.11
C GLU A 49 -1.12 20.76 17.37
N LEU A 50 0.18 20.88 17.65
CA LEU A 50 1.20 20.01 17.07
C LEU A 50 1.01 18.55 17.45
N GLU A 51 0.65 18.24 18.70
CA GLU A 51 0.36 16.87 19.12
C GLU A 51 -0.78 16.25 18.31
N VAL A 52 -1.88 16.99 18.14
CA VAL A 52 -3.05 16.53 17.36
C VAL A 52 -2.66 16.25 15.92
N ARG A 53 -1.87 17.13 15.31
CA ARG A 53 -1.41 16.98 13.92
C ARG A 53 -0.44 15.81 13.75
N VAL A 54 0.52 15.64 14.64
CA VAL A 54 1.47 14.50 14.61
C VAL A 54 0.74 13.18 14.81
N GLU A 55 -0.25 13.14 15.70
CA GLU A 55 -1.07 11.92 15.90
C GLU A 55 -1.88 11.57 14.64
N ALA A 56 -2.49 12.56 13.99
CA ALA A 56 -3.18 12.37 12.72
C ALA A 56 -2.22 11.86 11.61
N LEU A 57 -1.01 12.41 11.55
CA LEU A 57 0.04 11.96 10.63
C LEU A 57 0.44 10.50 10.91
N LYS A 58 0.63 10.13 12.18
CA LYS A 58 0.93 8.76 12.60
C LYS A 58 -0.14 7.76 12.19
N GLN A 59 -1.41 8.08 12.43
CA GLN A 59 -2.52 7.22 12.02
C GLN A 59 -2.59 7.07 10.50
N THR A 60 -2.34 8.16 9.76
CA THR A 60 -2.29 8.15 8.29
C THR A 60 -1.14 7.28 7.78
N HIS A 61 0.04 7.46 8.36
CA HIS A 61 1.23 6.67 8.05
C HIS A 61 0.98 5.17 8.23
N GLN A 62 0.42 4.77 9.37
CA GLN A 62 0.11 3.36 9.69
C GLN A 62 -0.93 2.76 8.75
N LYS A 63 -2.05 3.47 8.50
CA LYS A 63 -3.13 2.99 7.64
C LYS A 63 -2.65 2.81 6.21
N LEU A 64 -1.91 3.79 5.67
CA LEU A 64 -1.42 3.72 4.31
C LEU A 64 -0.38 2.60 4.18
N LEU A 65 0.59 2.53 5.10
CA LEU A 65 1.62 1.49 5.11
C LEU A 65 1.02 0.09 5.14
N ALA A 66 -0.02 -0.14 5.95
CA ALA A 66 -0.69 -1.43 6.06
C ALA A 66 -1.33 -1.90 4.76
N ALA A 67 -1.86 -0.97 3.95
CA ALA A 67 -2.43 -1.30 2.64
C ALA A 67 -1.33 -1.50 1.59
N THR A 68 -0.36 -0.58 1.55
CA THR A 68 0.67 -0.55 0.51
C THR A 68 1.81 -1.54 0.73
N SER A 69 2.01 -2.05 1.95
CA SER A 69 3.01 -3.10 2.20
C SER A 69 2.74 -4.36 1.39
N GLN A 70 1.51 -4.53 0.90
CA GLN A 70 1.14 -5.63 0.04
C GLN A 70 1.89 -5.64 -1.29
N TYR A 71 2.38 -4.48 -1.78
CA TYR A 71 3.26 -4.41 -2.95
C TYR A 71 4.60 -5.16 -2.78
N ALA A 72 4.98 -5.51 -1.54
CA ALA A 72 6.13 -6.37 -1.27
C ALA A 72 5.82 -7.88 -1.39
N ASN A 73 4.55 -8.25 -1.54
CA ASN A 73 4.12 -9.64 -1.69
C ASN A 73 3.71 -9.91 -3.14
N GLU A 74 4.62 -10.45 -3.94
CA GLU A 74 4.39 -10.68 -5.37
C GLU A 74 3.05 -11.37 -5.71
N ALA A 75 2.55 -12.28 -4.87
CA ALA A 75 1.30 -13.01 -5.11
C ALA A 75 0.04 -12.29 -4.60
N TYR A 76 0.06 -10.96 -4.41
CA TYR A 76 -1.05 -10.25 -3.78
C TYR A 76 -2.36 -10.22 -4.58
N ASP A 77 -2.28 -10.23 -5.90
CA ASP A 77 -3.42 -10.24 -6.82
C ASP A 77 -3.84 -11.66 -7.22
N TYR A 78 -3.01 -12.64 -6.88
CA TYR A 78 -3.24 -14.05 -7.13
C TYR A 78 -2.76 -14.90 -5.95
N PRO A 79 -3.45 -14.77 -4.79
CA PRO A 79 -3.09 -15.56 -3.61
C PRO A 79 -3.22 -17.05 -3.92
N PRO A 80 -2.31 -17.89 -3.42
CA PRO A 80 -2.25 -19.30 -3.78
C PRO A 80 -3.57 -20.02 -3.44
N ASN A 81 -4.34 -20.33 -4.48
CA ASN A 81 -5.45 -21.27 -4.38
C ASN A 81 -4.87 -22.68 -4.45
N ILE A 82 -5.31 -23.57 -3.54
CA ILE A 82 -4.79 -24.94 -3.30
C ILE A 82 -4.97 -25.90 -4.53
N ARG A 83 -5.35 -25.38 -5.70
CA ARG A 83 -5.68 -26.16 -6.91
C ARG A 83 -4.77 -25.91 -8.10
N GLU A 84 -3.71 -25.10 -7.99
CA GLU A 84 -2.72 -25.06 -9.07
C GLU A 84 -1.94 -26.39 -9.12
N SER A 85 -2.17 -27.14 -10.20
CA SER A 85 -1.41 -28.35 -10.48
C SER A 85 0.06 -27.98 -10.66
N PHE A 86 0.93 -28.57 -9.83
CA PHE A 86 2.39 -28.45 -9.91
C PHE A 86 2.99 -28.76 -11.29
N ASN A 87 2.21 -29.35 -12.21
CA ASN A 87 2.61 -29.58 -13.60
C ASN A 87 2.64 -28.30 -14.47
N ASP A 88 1.87 -27.25 -14.14
CA ASP A 88 1.89 -25.97 -14.88
C ASP A 88 3.03 -25.03 -14.42
N LEU A 89 3.63 -25.32 -13.27
CA LEU A 89 4.71 -24.51 -12.68
C LEU A 89 6.06 -24.67 -13.41
N GLY A 90 6.18 -25.68 -14.29
CA GLY A 90 7.46 -26.09 -14.89
C GLY A 90 7.76 -25.56 -16.29
N ARG A 91 6.89 -24.76 -16.93
CA ARG A 91 7.12 -24.27 -18.30
C ARG A 91 7.39 -22.76 -18.33
N THR A 92 8.66 -22.39 -18.39
CA THR A 92 9.18 -21.01 -18.39
C THR A 92 8.66 -20.18 -19.59
N ILE A 93 8.02 -19.04 -19.31
CA ILE A 93 7.46 -18.12 -20.33
C ILE A 93 8.37 -16.89 -20.51
N SER A 94 9.08 -16.47 -19.47
CA SER A 94 10.01 -15.33 -19.50
C SER A 94 11.15 -15.50 -20.54
N ASP A 95 11.56 -16.74 -20.83
CA ASP A 95 12.52 -17.03 -21.89
C ASP A 95 11.92 -16.80 -23.29
N LYS A 96 10.62 -17.07 -23.48
CA LYS A 96 9.90 -16.90 -24.75
C LYS A 96 9.71 -15.43 -25.11
N VAL A 97 9.47 -14.54 -24.15
CA VAL A 97 9.34 -13.10 -24.41
C VAL A 97 10.67 -12.46 -24.80
N ASN A 98 11.77 -12.80 -24.11
CA ASN A 98 13.10 -12.34 -24.50
C ASN A 98 13.49 -12.86 -25.90
N LEU A 99 13.23 -14.12 -26.20
CA LEU A 99 13.49 -14.70 -27.52
C LEU A 99 12.58 -14.11 -28.62
N LEU A 100 11.29 -13.89 -28.38
CA LEU A 100 10.38 -13.28 -29.37
C LEU A 100 10.66 -11.79 -29.60
N SER A 101 11.09 -11.03 -28.57
CA SER A 101 11.50 -9.63 -28.74
C SER A 101 12.75 -9.45 -29.61
N GLN A 102 13.53 -10.53 -29.80
CA GLN A 102 14.74 -10.57 -30.62
C GLN A 102 14.53 -11.34 -31.93
N ALA A 103 13.39 -12.00 -32.13
CA ALA A 103 13.10 -12.82 -33.30
C ALA A 103 12.66 -11.96 -34.49
N GLY A 104 13.47 -11.99 -35.57
CA GLY A 104 13.17 -11.28 -36.82
C GLY A 104 12.35 -12.09 -37.83
N SER A 105 12.05 -13.36 -37.55
CA SER A 105 11.33 -14.25 -38.48
C SER A 105 10.42 -15.26 -37.74
N ALA A 106 9.41 -15.80 -38.45
CA ALA A 106 8.48 -16.80 -37.91
C ALA A 106 9.17 -18.13 -37.51
N ALA A 107 10.30 -18.47 -38.15
CA ALA A 107 11.09 -19.65 -37.79
C ALA A 107 11.80 -19.48 -36.44
N ASP A 108 12.27 -18.26 -36.13
CA ASP A 108 12.93 -17.95 -34.87
C ASP A 108 11.93 -17.96 -33.70
N ALA A 109 10.69 -17.49 -33.93
CA ALA A 109 9.59 -17.62 -32.97
C ALA A 109 9.27 -19.09 -32.67
N GLN A 110 9.31 -19.97 -33.68
CA GLN A 110 9.01 -21.39 -33.52
C GLN A 110 10.12 -22.17 -32.80
N ALA A 111 11.38 -21.76 -32.96
CA ALA A 111 12.52 -22.30 -32.20
C ALA A 111 12.49 -21.86 -30.73
N ALA A 112 12.11 -20.61 -30.46
CA ALA A 112 11.93 -20.08 -29.10
C ALA A 112 10.84 -20.85 -28.31
N LEU A 113 9.82 -21.36 -29.00
CA LEU A 113 8.74 -22.15 -28.41
C LEU A 113 9.17 -23.55 -27.92
N GLN A 114 10.32 -24.06 -28.38
CA GLN A 114 10.82 -25.42 -28.11
C GLN A 114 11.98 -25.47 -27.09
N ALA A 115 12.46 -24.32 -26.61
CA ALA A 115 13.57 -24.28 -25.66
C ALA A 115 13.21 -24.89 -24.29
N PRO A 116 14.11 -25.65 -23.65
CA PRO A 116 13.87 -26.23 -22.32
C PRO A 116 13.76 -25.15 -21.23
N PRO A 117 12.91 -25.34 -20.21
CA PRO A 117 12.61 -24.33 -19.20
C PRO A 117 13.82 -24.02 -18.31
N SER A 118 14.19 -22.73 -18.19
CA SER A 118 15.23 -22.29 -17.26
C SER A 118 14.70 -22.20 -15.81
N ALA A 119 15.58 -22.51 -14.85
CA ALA A 119 15.29 -22.73 -13.43
C ALA A 119 15.01 -21.46 -12.58
N LYS A 120 14.55 -20.35 -13.18
CA LYS A 120 14.13 -19.18 -12.39
C LYS A 120 12.73 -19.43 -11.80
N PRO A 121 12.46 -19.05 -10.54
CA PRO A 121 11.12 -19.12 -9.98
C PRO A 121 10.17 -18.30 -10.86
N GLN A 122 9.10 -18.93 -11.32
CA GLN A 122 8.11 -18.27 -12.18
C GLN A 122 7.37 -17.18 -11.40
N PRO A 123 7.17 -16.00 -12.01
CA PRO A 123 6.37 -14.96 -11.39
C PRO A 123 4.94 -15.43 -11.09
N LYS A 124 4.44 -15.01 -9.93
CA LYS A 124 3.19 -15.45 -9.30
C LYS A 124 2.09 -14.40 -9.36
N THR A 125 2.27 -13.35 -10.15
CA THR A 125 1.19 -12.37 -10.38
C THR A 125 0.02 -13.03 -11.11
N PHE A 126 -1.17 -12.47 -11.00
CA PHE A 126 -2.34 -12.94 -11.74
C PHE A 126 -2.14 -12.97 -13.26
N SER A 127 -1.55 -11.94 -13.86
CA SER A 127 -1.33 -11.87 -15.32
C SER A 127 -0.45 -13.00 -15.83
N HIS A 128 0.65 -13.31 -15.12
CA HIS A 128 1.49 -14.47 -15.41
C HIS A 128 0.72 -15.82 -15.29
N ALA A 129 -0.24 -15.92 -14.36
CA ALA A 129 -1.10 -17.11 -14.27
C ALA A 129 -2.02 -17.26 -15.50
N ILE A 130 -2.62 -16.15 -15.95
CA ILE A 130 -3.42 -16.12 -17.19
C ILE A 130 -2.56 -16.46 -18.40
N ALA A 131 -1.32 -15.94 -18.46
CA ALA A 131 -0.38 -16.22 -19.54
C ALA A 131 -0.08 -17.73 -19.65
N ARG A 132 0.22 -18.38 -18.52
CA ARG A 132 0.44 -19.83 -18.45
C ARG A 132 -0.78 -20.63 -18.90
N ALA A 133 -1.97 -20.29 -18.39
CA ALA A 133 -3.20 -20.99 -18.76
C ALA A 133 -3.50 -20.86 -20.26
N SER A 134 -3.35 -19.65 -20.82
CA SER A 134 -3.61 -19.36 -22.23
C SER A 134 -2.63 -20.10 -23.14
N LEU A 135 -1.34 -20.10 -22.79
CA LEU A 135 -0.31 -20.83 -23.54
C LEU A 135 -0.54 -22.35 -23.50
N SER A 136 -0.89 -22.90 -22.34
CA SER A 136 -1.22 -24.33 -22.18
C SER A 136 -2.44 -24.71 -23.02
N GLY A 137 -3.48 -23.86 -23.04
CA GLY A 137 -4.65 -24.00 -23.89
C GLY A 137 -4.33 -23.98 -25.38
N SER A 138 -3.55 -23.00 -25.83
CA SER A 138 -3.05 -22.90 -27.22
C SER A 138 -2.32 -24.18 -27.64
N GLN A 139 -1.37 -24.66 -26.83
CA GLN A 139 -0.62 -25.88 -27.14
C GLN A 139 -1.53 -27.11 -27.22
N THR A 140 -2.48 -27.24 -26.30
CA THR A 140 -3.44 -28.35 -26.29
C THR A 140 -4.29 -28.37 -27.57
N ILE A 141 -4.77 -27.21 -28.01
CA ILE A 141 -5.54 -27.09 -29.26
C ILE A 141 -4.65 -27.40 -30.46
N SER A 142 -3.45 -26.81 -30.54
CA SER A 142 -2.52 -27.04 -31.64
C SER A 142 -2.10 -28.51 -31.78
N MET A 143 -1.94 -29.24 -30.67
CA MET A 143 -1.64 -30.67 -30.70
C MET A 143 -2.85 -31.54 -31.07
N ALA A 144 -4.06 -31.07 -30.79
CA ALA A 144 -5.29 -31.75 -31.19
C ALA A 144 -5.59 -31.58 -32.69
N THR A 145 -5.07 -30.53 -33.32
CA THR A 145 -5.18 -30.31 -34.76
C THR A 145 -4.46 -31.41 -35.55
N PRO A 146 -5.13 -32.14 -36.46
CA PRO A 146 -4.52 -33.25 -37.21
C PRO A 146 -3.27 -32.85 -37.99
N GLN A 147 -2.23 -33.68 -37.95
CA GLN A 147 -1.01 -33.49 -38.76
C GLN A 147 -1.36 -33.48 -40.26
N GLY A 148 -0.98 -32.42 -40.96
CA GLY A 148 -1.30 -32.19 -42.38
C GLY A 148 -2.40 -31.14 -42.61
N SER A 149 -3.00 -30.60 -41.55
CA SER A 149 -3.85 -29.40 -41.64
C SER A 149 -3.00 -28.21 -42.07
N THR A 150 -3.42 -27.50 -43.12
CA THR A 150 -2.67 -26.37 -43.69
C THR A 150 -2.96 -25.04 -42.99
N GLU A 151 -4.07 -24.93 -42.26
CA GLU A 151 -4.45 -23.72 -41.53
C GLU A 151 -4.33 -23.90 -40.02
N PRO A 152 -3.61 -22.99 -39.32
CA PRO A 152 -3.52 -23.02 -37.87
C PRO A 152 -4.86 -22.64 -37.22
N ASP A 153 -5.22 -23.31 -36.12
CA ASP A 153 -6.48 -23.06 -35.41
C ASP A 153 -6.57 -21.60 -34.91
N PRO A 154 -7.61 -20.83 -35.28
CA PRO A 154 -7.73 -19.41 -34.92
C PRO A 154 -7.74 -19.15 -33.41
N LEU A 155 -8.39 -20.02 -32.63
CA LEU A 155 -8.45 -19.88 -31.17
C LEU A 155 -7.08 -20.16 -30.55
N SER A 156 -6.35 -21.15 -31.05
CA SER A 156 -4.98 -21.42 -30.62
C SER A 156 -4.06 -20.20 -30.84
N GLN A 157 -4.16 -19.57 -32.01
CA GLN A 157 -3.39 -18.36 -32.34
C GLN A 157 -3.77 -17.17 -31.44
N ALA A 158 -5.07 -16.96 -31.21
CA ALA A 158 -5.55 -15.89 -30.32
C ALA A 158 -5.06 -16.10 -28.88
N LEU A 159 -5.11 -17.34 -28.37
CA LEU A 159 -4.62 -17.68 -27.03
C LEU A 159 -3.11 -17.49 -26.88
N GLU A 160 -2.33 -17.79 -27.91
CA GLU A 160 -0.88 -17.55 -27.91
C GLU A 160 -0.56 -16.05 -27.82
N LYS A 161 -1.24 -15.23 -28.65
CA LYS A 161 -1.11 -13.77 -28.60
C LYS A 161 -1.54 -13.19 -27.25
N TYR A 162 -2.65 -13.68 -26.70
CA TYR A 162 -3.13 -13.28 -25.38
C TYR A 162 -2.15 -13.66 -24.27
N ALA A 163 -1.55 -14.85 -24.34
CA ALA A 163 -0.54 -15.29 -23.38
C ALA A 163 0.67 -14.33 -23.35
N ILE A 164 1.18 -13.95 -24.52
CA ILE A 164 2.32 -13.02 -24.65
C ILE A 164 1.95 -11.65 -24.07
N ALA A 165 0.76 -11.13 -24.37
CA ALA A 165 0.30 -9.85 -23.84
C ALA A 165 0.20 -9.88 -22.30
N GLN A 166 -0.36 -10.95 -21.73
CA GLN A 166 -0.48 -11.10 -20.29
C GLN A 166 0.87 -11.27 -19.58
N GLU A 167 1.86 -11.90 -20.21
CA GLU A 167 3.24 -11.92 -19.71
C GLU A 167 3.80 -10.49 -19.63
N LYS A 168 3.67 -9.69 -20.70
CA LYS A 168 4.11 -8.29 -20.70
C LYS A 168 3.41 -7.43 -19.65
N VAL A 169 2.10 -7.61 -19.44
CA VAL A 169 1.35 -6.92 -18.37
C VAL A 169 1.86 -7.35 -16.99
N GLY A 170 2.16 -8.64 -16.82
CA GLY A 170 2.76 -9.18 -15.60
C GLY A 170 4.12 -8.55 -15.31
N GLU A 171 5.00 -8.44 -16.29
CA GLU A 171 6.31 -7.81 -16.16
C GLU A 171 6.20 -6.32 -15.81
N ALA A 172 5.30 -5.57 -16.47
CA ALA A 172 5.02 -4.18 -16.12
C ALA A 172 4.53 -4.02 -14.67
N ARG A 173 3.79 -5.01 -14.15
CA ARG A 173 3.35 -5.05 -12.75
C ARG A 173 4.53 -5.30 -11.80
N LEU A 174 5.45 -6.21 -12.13
CA LEU A 174 6.66 -6.43 -11.33
C LEU A 174 7.52 -5.14 -11.26
N GLU A 175 7.65 -4.43 -12.39
CA GLU A 175 8.34 -3.14 -12.44
C GLU A 175 7.67 -2.09 -11.54
N GLN A 176 6.33 -2.00 -11.57
CA GLN A 176 5.58 -1.13 -10.65
C GLN A 176 5.91 -1.45 -9.19
N ASP A 177 5.85 -2.72 -8.82
CA ASP A 177 6.05 -3.14 -7.44
C ASP A 177 7.48 -2.86 -6.97
N GLU A 178 8.48 -3.09 -7.82
CA GLU A 178 9.87 -2.74 -7.54
C GLU A 178 10.04 -1.23 -7.30
N GLN A 179 9.44 -0.40 -8.16
CA GLN A 179 9.45 1.05 -8.00
C GLN A 179 8.77 1.49 -6.69
N ILE A 180 7.61 0.92 -6.36
CA ILE A 180 6.87 1.25 -5.13
C ILE A 180 7.67 0.80 -3.90
N GLN A 181 8.26 -0.40 -3.92
CA GLN A 181 9.09 -0.88 -2.82
C GLN A 181 10.30 0.02 -2.59
N GLY A 182 11.04 0.35 -3.66
CA GLY A 182 12.27 1.12 -3.58
C GLY A 182 12.06 2.61 -3.28
N LYS A 183 11.04 3.24 -3.87
CA LYS A 183 10.88 4.70 -3.84
C LYS A 183 9.80 5.19 -2.89
N PHE A 184 8.76 4.38 -2.64
CA PHE A 184 7.68 4.74 -1.70
C PHE A 184 7.86 4.05 -0.35
N LEU A 185 7.85 2.71 -0.31
CA LEU A 185 7.83 1.96 0.96
C LEU A 185 9.10 2.19 1.77
N ALA A 186 10.28 2.21 1.15
CA ALA A 186 11.54 2.43 1.85
C ALA A 186 11.56 3.77 2.60
N GLY A 187 11.19 4.87 1.95
CA GLY A 187 11.13 6.21 2.55
C GLY A 187 9.98 6.36 3.54
N TRP A 188 8.80 5.82 3.21
CA TRP A 188 7.62 5.87 4.09
C TRP A 188 7.89 5.11 5.39
N MET A 189 8.45 3.89 5.33
CA MET A 189 8.68 3.02 6.49
C MET A 189 9.87 3.45 7.35
N THR A 190 10.89 4.09 6.77
CA THR A 190 12.12 4.44 7.49
C THR A 190 12.05 5.83 8.07
N THR A 191 12.04 6.87 7.24
CA THR A 191 12.29 8.25 7.70
C THR A 191 11.10 8.83 8.45
N LEU A 192 9.89 8.70 7.89
CA LEU A 192 8.68 9.19 8.54
C LEU A 192 8.40 8.46 9.87
N ASN A 193 8.61 7.14 9.91
CA ASN A 193 8.47 6.35 11.14
C ASN A 193 9.50 6.74 12.21
N GLN A 194 10.75 7.03 11.84
CA GLN A 194 11.76 7.54 12.76
C GLN A 194 11.37 8.90 13.32
N GLY A 195 10.89 9.82 12.47
CA GLY A 195 10.37 11.13 12.88
C GLY A 195 9.21 11.01 13.86
N ILE A 196 8.21 10.18 13.56
CA ILE A 196 7.06 9.91 14.45
C ILE A 196 7.52 9.33 15.79
N LYS A 197 8.46 8.37 15.80
CA LYS A 197 9.02 7.82 17.05
C LYS A 197 9.76 8.86 17.88
N ALA A 198 10.49 9.77 17.23
CA ALA A 198 11.15 10.87 17.91
C ALA A 198 10.14 11.82 18.56
N ALA A 199 9.06 12.15 17.84
CA ALA A 199 7.96 12.96 18.38
C ALA A 199 7.24 12.26 19.55
N ASP A 200 6.94 10.96 19.46
CA ASP A 200 6.34 10.18 20.55
C ASP A 200 7.22 10.19 21.81
N LYS A 201 8.55 10.05 21.63
CA LYS A 201 9.52 10.11 22.73
C LYS A 201 9.53 11.49 23.38
N ALA A 202 9.57 12.56 22.58
CA ALA A 202 9.57 13.94 23.09
C ALA A 202 8.27 14.27 23.84
N ARG A 203 7.12 13.83 23.32
CA ARG A 203 5.81 13.97 24.01
C ARG A 203 5.76 13.19 25.33
N SER A 204 6.36 12.01 25.38
CA SER A 204 6.47 11.25 26.63
C SER A 204 7.35 11.99 27.66
N ALA A 205 8.43 12.63 27.21
CA ALA A 205 9.29 13.45 28.08
C ALA A 205 8.56 14.68 28.64
N VAL A 206 7.76 15.38 27.82
CA VAL A 206 6.90 16.50 28.28
C VAL A 206 5.91 16.03 29.33
N ASN A 207 5.23 14.90 29.10
CA ASN A 207 4.28 14.36 30.08
C ASN A 207 4.98 14.01 31.41
N ASN A 208 6.19 13.45 31.36
CA ASN A 208 6.97 13.16 32.57
C ASN A 208 7.39 14.45 33.29
N ALA A 209 7.90 15.45 32.58
CA ALA A 209 8.28 16.74 33.16
C ALA A 209 7.08 17.46 33.79
N ARG A 210 5.91 17.42 33.13
CA ARG A 210 4.65 17.93 33.69
C ARG A 210 4.29 17.24 35.00
N LEU A 211 4.36 15.91 35.05
CA LEU A 211 4.06 15.15 36.27
C LEU A 211 5.03 15.48 37.40
N LEU A 212 6.31 15.70 37.10
CA LEU A 212 7.32 16.11 38.08
C LEU A 212 7.03 17.51 38.63
N LEU A 213 6.63 18.44 37.78
CA LEU A 213 6.23 19.79 38.15
C LEU A 213 4.96 19.78 39.02
N ASP A 214 3.92 19.08 38.59
CA ASP A 214 2.67 18.91 39.35
C ASP A 214 2.97 18.28 40.74
N ALA A 215 3.87 17.30 40.81
CA ALA A 215 4.29 16.67 42.06
C ALA A 215 5.15 17.59 42.95
N ALA A 216 5.97 18.48 42.37
CA ALA A 216 6.72 19.48 43.12
C ALA A 216 5.77 20.52 43.73
N LYS A 217 4.83 21.04 42.94
CA LYS A 217 3.78 21.98 43.37
C LYS A 217 2.89 21.37 44.46
N GLY A 218 2.40 20.14 44.25
CA GLY A 218 1.58 19.42 45.23
C GLY A 218 2.29 19.11 46.55
N ARG A 219 3.61 18.84 46.53
CA ARG A 219 4.41 18.67 47.76
C ARG A 219 4.60 19.98 48.52
N ALA A 220 4.72 21.11 47.82
CA ALA A 220 4.90 22.42 48.43
C ALA A 220 3.60 22.94 49.05
N SER A 221 2.47 22.79 48.36
CA SER A 221 1.14 23.20 48.82
C SER A 221 0.52 22.28 49.88
N ALA A 222 1.17 21.15 50.19
CA ALA A 222 0.69 20.15 51.14
C ALA A 222 0.30 20.78 52.50
N GLY A 223 -0.97 20.57 52.89
CA GLY A 223 -1.55 21.15 54.11
C GLY A 223 -2.19 22.53 53.92
N GLY A 224 -2.45 22.97 52.68
CA GLY A 224 -3.11 24.26 52.40
C GLY A 224 -2.17 25.46 52.54
N ARG A 225 -0.86 25.23 52.40
CA ARG A 225 0.16 26.28 52.52
C ARG A 225 0.15 27.18 51.29
N HIS A 226 0.13 28.49 51.51
CA HIS A 226 0.29 29.49 50.45
C HIS A 226 1.75 29.56 49.98
N GLU A 227 1.97 29.94 48.73
CA GLU A 227 3.28 30.02 48.07
C GLU A 227 4.30 30.91 48.80
N GLU A 228 3.80 31.96 49.47
CA GLU A 228 4.58 32.85 50.35
C GLU A 228 5.22 32.11 51.54
N SER A 229 4.66 30.98 51.95
CA SER A 229 5.12 30.15 53.08
C SER A 229 6.01 28.97 52.67
N TYR A 230 6.30 28.83 51.37
CA TYR A 230 7.22 27.79 50.88
C TYR A 230 8.64 28.06 51.35
N THR A 231 9.34 26.99 51.74
CA THR A 231 10.77 27.08 52.07
C THR A 231 11.60 27.33 50.80
N ASP A 232 12.80 27.89 50.95
CA ASP A 232 13.71 28.11 49.82
C ASP A 232 13.98 26.82 49.03
N ALA A 233 14.12 25.69 49.72
CA ALA A 233 14.29 24.38 49.10
C ALA A 233 13.06 23.93 48.29
N GLN A 234 11.85 24.26 48.73
CA GLN A 234 10.62 23.97 47.98
C GLN A 234 10.50 24.86 46.75
N ARG A 235 10.82 26.16 46.86
CA ARG A 235 10.83 27.09 45.73
C ARG A 235 11.83 26.67 44.67
N GLN A 236 13.06 26.35 45.07
CA GLN A 236 14.10 25.87 44.16
C GLN A 236 13.72 24.56 43.46
N ALA A 237 13.02 23.65 44.15
CA ALA A 237 12.56 22.41 43.55
C ALA A 237 11.43 22.62 42.51
N ILE A 238 10.56 23.60 42.73
CA ILE A 238 9.54 24.00 41.75
C ILE A 238 10.20 24.67 40.55
N GLU A 239 11.06 25.67 40.77
CA GLU A 239 11.78 26.40 39.71
C GLU A 239 12.53 25.43 38.78
N LYS A 240 13.29 24.49 39.35
CA LYS A 240 13.99 23.46 38.57
C LYS A 240 13.04 22.60 37.72
N ALA A 241 11.88 22.22 38.27
CA ALA A 241 10.91 21.41 37.55
C ALA A 241 10.16 22.23 36.47
N GLU A 242 10.00 23.54 36.67
CA GLU A 242 9.45 24.47 35.68
C GLU A 242 10.44 24.65 34.51
N ASP A 243 11.71 24.87 34.79
CA ASP A 243 12.76 24.96 33.78
C ASP A 243 12.83 23.69 32.92
N GLU A 244 12.82 22.52 33.56
CA GLU A 244 12.82 21.23 32.85
C GLU A 244 11.55 21.03 32.02
N PHE A 245 10.38 21.45 32.53
CA PHE A 245 9.13 21.38 31.78
C PHE A 245 9.16 22.29 30.54
N VAL A 246 9.61 23.54 30.68
CA VAL A 246 9.73 24.49 29.55
C VAL A 246 10.72 23.94 28.52
N GLU A 247 11.89 23.46 28.95
CA GLU A 247 12.89 22.86 28.06
C GLU A 247 12.29 21.70 27.25
N LYS A 248 11.55 20.80 27.89
CA LYS A 248 10.95 19.65 27.20
C LYS A 248 9.81 20.03 26.28
N VAL A 249 9.02 21.05 26.62
CA VAL A 249 7.98 21.57 25.73
C VAL A 249 8.60 22.20 24.48
N ASP A 250 9.68 22.96 24.61
CA ASP A 250 10.40 23.57 23.49
C ASP A 250 11.08 22.52 22.60
N GLU A 251 11.76 21.54 23.19
CA GLU A 251 12.37 20.40 22.47
C GLU A 251 11.31 19.64 21.66
N ALA A 252 10.20 19.27 22.31
CA ALA A 252 9.12 18.53 21.66
C ALA A 252 8.43 19.35 20.57
N THR A 253 8.23 20.65 20.78
CA THR A 253 7.68 21.56 19.76
C THR A 253 8.56 21.59 18.51
N SER A 254 9.87 21.70 18.69
CA SER A 254 10.85 21.67 17.59
C SER A 254 10.80 20.34 16.83
N VAL A 255 10.83 19.21 17.55
CA VAL A 255 10.75 17.87 16.94
C VAL A 255 9.44 17.67 16.17
N MET A 256 8.30 18.03 16.75
CA MET A 256 7.00 17.87 16.11
C MET A 256 6.86 18.72 14.84
N ARG A 257 7.35 19.97 14.85
CA ARG A 257 7.39 20.82 13.64
C ARG A 257 8.24 20.19 12.55
N ASN A 258 9.45 19.73 12.87
CA ASN A 258 10.32 19.07 11.89
C ASN A 258 9.67 17.83 11.23
N VAL A 259 8.89 17.06 12.00
CA VAL A 259 8.15 15.89 11.48
C VAL A 259 6.99 16.30 10.57
N LEU A 260 6.33 17.42 10.83
CA LEU A 260 5.21 17.91 10.02
C LEU A 260 5.66 18.68 8.77
N ASP A 261 6.80 19.36 8.85
CA ASP A 261 7.29 20.26 7.80
C ASP A 261 8.20 19.55 6.79
N THR A 262 8.57 18.28 7.02
CA THR A 262 9.34 17.52 6.03
C THR A 262 8.56 17.35 4.72
N PRO A 263 9.14 17.67 3.55
CA PRO A 263 8.48 17.48 2.26
C PRO A 263 8.47 16.01 1.81
N GLU A 264 9.19 15.13 2.52
CA GLU A 264 9.41 13.74 2.13
C GLU A 264 8.12 12.92 1.97
N PRO A 265 7.11 12.97 2.87
CA PRO A 265 5.87 12.21 2.69
C PRO A 265 5.16 12.54 1.37
N LEU A 266 5.18 13.80 0.95
CA LEU A 266 4.60 14.23 -0.33
C LEU A 266 5.41 13.71 -1.53
N ARG A 267 6.74 13.73 -1.43
CA ARG A 267 7.61 13.15 -2.46
C ARG A 267 7.37 11.65 -2.62
N ASN A 268 7.30 10.92 -1.50
CA ASN A 268 7.04 9.48 -1.51
C ASN A 268 5.67 9.19 -2.13
N LEU A 269 4.63 9.94 -1.75
CA LEU A 269 3.30 9.79 -2.34
C LEU A 269 3.29 10.05 -3.85
N THR A 270 4.10 10.99 -4.32
CA THR A 270 4.25 11.28 -5.76
C THR A 270 4.86 10.11 -6.50
N GLU A 271 5.88 9.45 -5.93
CA GLU A 271 6.49 8.25 -6.51
C GLU A 271 5.51 7.06 -6.57
N LEU A 272 4.65 6.89 -5.54
CA LEU A 272 3.59 5.88 -5.56
C LEU A 272 2.63 6.11 -6.72
N VAL A 273 2.10 7.33 -6.87
CA VAL A 273 1.16 7.67 -7.94
C VAL A 273 1.80 7.50 -9.31
N LYS A 274 3.07 7.92 -9.45
CA LYS A 274 3.81 7.80 -10.70
C LYS A 274 3.99 6.35 -11.12
N ALA A 275 4.43 5.47 -10.21
CA ALA A 275 4.59 4.05 -10.50
C ALA A 275 3.27 3.39 -10.94
N GLN A 276 2.17 3.72 -10.25
CA GLN A 276 0.83 3.24 -10.61
C GLN A 276 0.38 3.74 -11.99
N ALA A 277 0.58 5.02 -12.28
CA ALA A 277 0.21 5.62 -13.56
C ALA A 277 1.00 4.99 -14.73
N GLU A 278 2.31 4.81 -14.57
CA GLU A 278 3.18 4.17 -15.57
C GLU A 278 2.73 2.74 -15.88
N TYR A 279 2.41 1.95 -14.85
CA TYR A 279 1.88 0.59 -15.02
C TYR A 279 0.56 0.55 -15.78
N HIS A 280 -0.40 1.38 -15.38
CA HIS A 280 -1.72 1.41 -16.01
C HIS A 280 -1.63 1.87 -17.46
N GLN A 281 -0.82 2.90 -17.76
CA GLN A 281 -0.57 3.37 -19.12
C GLN A 281 0.01 2.25 -20.00
N ARG A 282 1.07 1.58 -19.51
CA ARG A 282 1.70 0.48 -20.26
C ARG A 282 0.76 -0.71 -20.45
N SER A 283 -0.08 -1.01 -19.46
CA SER A 283 -1.08 -2.07 -19.55
C SER A 283 -2.13 -1.79 -20.62
N VAL A 284 -2.58 -0.53 -20.76
CA VAL A 284 -3.51 -0.12 -21.81
C VAL A 284 -2.89 -0.36 -23.18
N GLU A 285 -1.67 0.11 -23.41
CA GLU A 285 -0.97 -0.05 -24.70
C GLU A 285 -0.84 -1.52 -25.10
N ILE A 286 -0.43 -2.39 -24.18
CA ILE A 286 -0.30 -3.83 -24.41
C ILE A 286 -1.66 -4.47 -24.72
N LEU A 287 -2.70 -4.11 -23.97
CA LEU A 287 -4.03 -4.71 -24.11
C LEU A 287 -4.76 -4.23 -25.38
N GLU A 288 -4.54 -2.99 -25.80
CA GLU A 288 -5.04 -2.47 -27.08
C GLU A 288 -4.40 -3.18 -28.27
N GLU A 289 -3.08 -3.39 -28.25
CA GLU A 289 -2.35 -4.13 -29.30
C GLU A 289 -2.93 -5.54 -29.48
N VAL A 290 -3.09 -6.30 -28.39
CA VAL A 290 -3.61 -7.67 -28.46
C VAL A 290 -5.11 -7.71 -28.78
N SER A 291 -5.89 -6.73 -28.31
CA SER A 291 -7.31 -6.61 -28.64
C SER A 291 -7.52 -6.46 -30.14
N ASN A 292 -6.74 -5.59 -30.79
CA ASN A 292 -6.80 -5.40 -32.24
C ASN A 292 -6.41 -6.69 -32.98
N SER A 293 -5.30 -7.32 -32.59
CA SER A 293 -4.85 -8.55 -33.24
C SER A 293 -5.83 -9.72 -33.09
N ILE A 294 -6.50 -9.86 -31.94
CA ILE A 294 -7.54 -10.89 -31.74
C ILE A 294 -8.81 -10.53 -32.53
N SER A 295 -9.16 -9.25 -32.64
CA SER A 295 -10.32 -8.81 -33.42
C SER A 295 -10.16 -9.12 -34.91
N GLU A 296 -8.96 -8.98 -35.45
CA GLU A 296 -8.63 -9.40 -36.83
C GLU A 296 -8.85 -10.91 -37.01
N ILE A 297 -8.30 -11.73 -36.12
CA ILE A 297 -8.47 -13.19 -36.14
C ILE A 297 -9.96 -13.57 -36.06
N GLN A 298 -10.71 -12.89 -35.19
CA GLN A 298 -12.15 -13.11 -35.05
C GLN A 298 -12.88 -12.78 -36.37
N MET A 299 -12.59 -11.63 -36.98
CA MET A 299 -13.23 -11.20 -38.22
C MET A 299 -12.95 -12.17 -39.38
N ASP A 300 -11.70 -12.63 -39.50
CA ASP A 300 -11.31 -13.61 -40.52
C ASP A 300 -12.04 -14.94 -40.30
N GLN A 301 -12.12 -15.41 -39.05
CA GLN A 301 -12.83 -16.63 -38.71
C GLN A 301 -14.34 -16.52 -39.00
N GLU A 302 -14.97 -15.39 -38.65
CA GLU A 302 -16.38 -15.14 -38.95
C GLU A 302 -16.65 -15.10 -40.46
N THR A 303 -15.75 -14.49 -41.22
CA THR A 303 -15.85 -14.39 -42.68
C THR A 303 -15.73 -15.76 -43.34
N SER A 304 -14.76 -16.56 -42.92
CA SER A 304 -14.58 -17.94 -43.38
C SER A 304 -15.80 -18.80 -43.03
N TYR A 305 -16.31 -18.68 -41.79
CA TYR A 305 -17.50 -19.40 -41.35
C TYR A 305 -18.73 -19.08 -42.19
N ARG A 306 -19.00 -17.79 -42.45
CA ARG A 306 -20.12 -17.36 -43.32
C ARG A 306 -19.96 -17.88 -44.74
N SER A 307 -18.77 -17.73 -45.33
CA SER A 307 -18.48 -18.16 -46.70
C SER A 307 -18.64 -19.67 -46.87
N SER A 308 -18.24 -20.48 -45.89
CA SER A 308 -18.39 -21.94 -45.94
C SER A 308 -19.86 -22.38 -45.89
N ARG A 309 -20.76 -21.58 -45.29
CA ARG A 309 -22.20 -21.85 -45.23
C ARG A 309 -22.97 -21.34 -46.44
N GLU A 310 -22.49 -20.30 -47.11
CA GLU A 310 -23.10 -19.82 -48.35
C GLU A 310 -22.75 -20.71 -49.56
N ASN A 311 -21.61 -21.41 -49.50
CA ASN A 311 -21.13 -22.31 -50.55
C ASN A 311 -21.50 -23.80 -50.33
N ALA A 312 -22.24 -24.12 -49.27
CA ALA A 312 -22.71 -25.47 -48.92
C ALA A 312 -24.21 -25.64 -49.21
#